data_AF-J9ERK4-F1
#
_entry.id   AF-J9ERK4-F1
#
_cell.length_a   1.000
_cell.length_b   1.000
_cell.length_c   1.000
_cell.angle_alpha   90.00
_cell.angle_beta   90.00
_cell.angle_gamma   90.00
#
_symmetry.space_group_name_H-M   'P 1'
#
loop_
_entity.id
_entity.type
_entity.pdbx_description
1 polymer ?
#
loop_
_entity_poly.entity_id
_entity_poly.type
_entity_poly.pdbx_seq_one_letter_code
_entity_poly.pdbx_strand_id
1 'polypeptide(L)'
;MNAKMDPCEDFYEYACGNWIKDHPIPDDAPSVSNFENLGQDLEFALKGLLEQKNVEGLDGDAVRKARAFYHLCLNETAILNTWRETFDNAVKNFGGWPSLEKSDNKPRISIEQMYGIMVAKFRSDSLFKATVQPDDKNSQQNVLLIDQPALNLFARDFYILSETQEERLAYKTLIRDVLLLLEARVEAYNRDFDEILQFETDLANITLSEDLRHDIAELYNKMTIEQMSKEFPNFNWLLFFSTIFQNVASSDDQIVKMNGTTEIVIYGLQFIKKLDELLPKYDK
;
A
#
# COMPACT_ATOMS: atom_id res chain seq x y z
N MET A 1 19.19 -24.31 23.80
CA MET A 1 18.85 -24.62 25.21
C MET A 1 19.95 -24.18 26.17
N ASN A 2 19.58 -23.42 27.20
CA ASN A 2 20.40 -23.10 28.37
C ASN A 2 19.98 -23.99 29.54
N ALA A 3 20.63 -25.15 29.69
CA ALA A 3 20.31 -26.15 30.71
C ALA A 3 20.54 -25.70 32.17
N LYS A 4 21.11 -24.50 32.39
CA LYS A 4 21.36 -23.95 33.72
C LYS A 4 20.15 -23.22 34.32
N MET A 5 19.13 -22.91 33.50
CA MET A 5 17.90 -22.28 33.97
C MET A 5 16.85 -23.32 34.34
N ASP A 6 16.03 -23.02 35.36
CA ASP A 6 14.87 -23.84 35.68
C ASP A 6 13.76 -23.58 34.65
N PRO A 7 13.31 -24.61 33.90
CA PRO A 7 12.19 -24.47 32.97
C PRO A 7 10.87 -24.02 33.63
N CYS A 8 10.71 -24.20 34.95
CA CYS A 8 9.52 -23.78 35.68
C CYS A 8 9.54 -22.29 36.05
N GLU A 9 10.72 -21.65 36.04
CA GLU A 9 10.87 -20.21 36.29
C GLU A 9 10.87 -19.41 34.98
N ASP A 10 11.68 -19.84 34.01
CA ASP A 10 11.73 -19.22 32.68
C ASP A 10 11.98 -20.29 31.61
N PHE A 11 10.87 -20.79 31.08
CA PHE A 11 10.91 -21.80 30.02
C PHE A 11 11.56 -21.27 28.73
N TYR A 12 11.45 -19.97 28.45
CA TYR A 12 11.99 -19.37 27.23
C TYR A 12 13.51 -19.28 27.28
N GLU A 13 14.10 -18.78 28.38
CA GLU A 13 15.56 -18.79 28.54
C GLU A 13 16.09 -20.23 28.61
N TYR A 14 15.40 -21.15 29.29
CA TYR A 14 15.77 -22.57 29.27
C TYR A 14 15.84 -23.11 27.84
N ALA A 15 14.80 -22.94 27.04
CA ALA A 15 14.73 -23.48 25.68
C ALA A 15 15.68 -22.75 24.70
N CYS A 16 15.71 -21.41 24.74
CA CYS A 16 16.27 -20.55 23.70
C CYS A 16 17.53 -19.77 24.12
N GLY A 17 17.83 -19.66 25.41
CA GLY A 17 18.80 -18.68 25.94
C GLY A 17 20.21 -18.73 25.35
N ASN A 18 20.74 -19.93 25.10
CA ASN A 18 22.04 -20.07 24.43
C ASN A 18 21.96 -19.72 22.93
N TRP A 19 20.83 -20.00 22.27
CA TRP A 19 20.66 -19.66 20.86
C TRP A 19 20.68 -18.14 20.65
N ILE A 20 20.00 -17.38 21.52
CA ILE A 20 19.99 -15.91 21.46
C ILE A 20 21.39 -15.32 21.62
N LYS A 21 22.23 -15.91 22.48
CA LYS A 21 23.63 -15.47 22.69
C LYS A 21 24.51 -15.73 21.47
N ASP A 22 24.27 -16.84 20.79
CA ASP A 22 25.07 -17.28 19.64
C ASP A 22 24.59 -16.67 18.30
N HIS A 23 23.40 -16.06 18.27
CA HIS A 23 22.77 -15.49 17.07
C HIS A 23 22.40 -14.03 17.31
N PRO A 24 23.38 -13.10 17.32
CA PRO A 24 23.07 -11.67 17.36
C PRO A 24 22.30 -11.26 16.11
N ILE A 25 21.42 -10.26 16.24
CA ILE A 25 20.69 -9.69 15.10
C ILE A 25 21.70 -9.05 14.13
N PRO A 26 21.74 -9.49 12.85
CA PRO A 26 22.59 -8.89 11.83
C PRO A 26 22.24 -7.42 11.53
N ASP A 27 23.21 -6.65 11.02
CA ASP A 27 23.02 -5.23 10.70
C ASP A 27 21.96 -4.97 9.62
N ASP A 28 21.69 -5.96 8.77
CA ASP A 28 20.72 -5.90 7.67
C ASP A 28 19.35 -6.51 8.02
N ALA A 29 19.12 -6.91 9.28
CA ALA A 29 17.89 -7.55 9.71
C ALA A 29 17.27 -6.85 10.93
N PRO A 30 15.93 -6.71 11.00
CA PRO A 30 15.26 -6.16 12.18
C PRO A 30 15.14 -7.19 13.32
N SER A 31 15.25 -8.49 13.01
CA SER A 31 15.11 -9.60 13.94
C SER A 31 15.89 -10.83 13.46
N VAL A 32 16.11 -11.79 14.37
CA VAL A 32 16.67 -13.10 14.04
C VAL A 32 15.94 -14.19 14.83
N SER A 33 15.46 -15.22 14.13
CA SER A 33 14.88 -16.42 14.71
C SER A 33 15.10 -17.61 13.77
N ASN A 34 14.67 -18.80 14.18
CA ASN A 34 14.68 -19.97 13.30
C ASN A 34 13.81 -19.79 12.04
N PHE A 35 12.78 -18.93 12.09
CA PHE A 35 11.97 -18.61 10.91
C PHE A 35 12.73 -17.79 9.88
N GLU A 36 13.48 -16.76 10.31
CA GLU A 36 14.34 -15.97 9.45
C GLU A 36 15.45 -16.84 8.85
N ASN A 37 16.07 -17.72 9.64
CA ASN A 37 17.08 -18.66 9.12
C ASN A 37 16.51 -19.57 8.02
N LEU A 38 15.31 -20.13 8.23
CA LEU A 38 14.64 -20.95 7.21
C LEU A 38 14.25 -20.11 5.97
N GLY A 39 13.85 -18.86 6.18
CA GLY A 39 13.56 -17.91 5.11
C GLY A 39 14.79 -17.67 4.23
N GLN A 40 15.96 -17.44 4.84
CA GLN A 40 17.23 -17.27 4.12
C GLN A 40 17.62 -18.52 3.32
N ASP A 41 17.52 -19.71 3.92
CA ASP A 41 17.80 -20.98 3.21
C ASP A 41 16.87 -21.15 1.99
N LEU A 42 15.60 -20.80 2.14
CA LEU A 42 14.63 -20.80 1.04
C LEU A 42 15.00 -19.78 -0.04
N GLU A 43 15.39 -18.56 0.33
CA GLU A 43 15.84 -17.53 -0.60
C GLU A 43 17.06 -17.97 -1.41
N PHE A 44 18.04 -18.63 -0.78
CA PHE A 44 19.20 -19.19 -1.48
C PHE A 44 18.79 -20.29 -2.47
N ALA A 45 17.86 -21.16 -2.10
CA ALA A 45 17.33 -22.18 -3.00
C ALA A 45 16.60 -21.54 -4.20
N LEU A 46 15.75 -20.55 -3.95
CA LEU A 46 15.03 -19.80 -4.99
C LEU A 46 15.98 -19.06 -5.93
N LYS A 47 17.00 -18.39 -5.37
CA LYS A 47 18.08 -17.75 -6.13
C LYS A 47 18.74 -18.75 -7.09
N GLY A 48 19.10 -19.92 -6.59
CA GLY A 48 19.70 -21.00 -7.39
C GLY A 48 18.79 -21.49 -8.52
N LEU A 49 17.47 -21.51 -8.33
CA LEU A 49 16.51 -21.88 -9.37
C LEU A 49 16.30 -20.78 -10.42
N LEU A 50 16.33 -19.52 -9.98
CA LEU A 50 16.08 -18.37 -10.84
C LEU A 50 17.29 -17.99 -11.71
N GLU A 51 18.50 -18.29 -11.27
CA GLU A 51 19.74 -18.05 -12.03
C GLU A 51 20.04 -19.10 -13.10
N GLN A 52 19.32 -20.22 -13.08
CA GLN A 52 19.48 -21.27 -14.09
C GLN A 52 19.05 -20.78 -15.47
N LYS A 53 19.73 -21.28 -16.50
CA LYS A 53 19.30 -21.06 -17.88
C LYS A 53 17.98 -21.77 -18.13
N ASN A 54 17.13 -21.16 -18.95
CA ASN A 54 15.93 -21.80 -19.45
C ASN A 54 16.28 -23.06 -20.24
N VAL A 55 15.56 -24.15 -19.98
CA VAL A 55 15.67 -25.42 -20.67
C VAL A 55 14.52 -25.55 -21.65
N GLU A 56 14.84 -25.54 -22.95
CA GLU A 56 13.86 -25.68 -24.02
C GLU A 56 13.07 -26.99 -23.89
N GLY A 57 11.75 -26.91 -24.10
CA GLY A 57 10.85 -28.06 -23.99
C GLY A 57 10.48 -28.48 -22.57
N LEU A 58 11.19 -28.01 -21.53
CA LEU A 58 10.84 -28.26 -20.12
C LEU A 58 10.26 -27.03 -19.43
N ASP A 59 10.85 -25.85 -19.67
CA ASP A 59 10.39 -24.62 -19.01
C ASP A 59 9.22 -23.98 -19.75
N GLY A 60 8.06 -23.98 -19.09
CA GLY A 60 6.88 -23.24 -19.54
C GLY A 60 7.05 -21.72 -19.40
N ASP A 61 6.11 -20.96 -19.98
CA ASP A 61 6.15 -19.49 -19.99
C ASP A 61 6.23 -18.85 -18.61
N ALA A 62 5.57 -19.45 -17.61
CA ALA A 62 5.58 -18.93 -16.24
C ALA A 62 7.00 -18.92 -15.65
N VAL A 63 7.74 -20.01 -15.79
CA VAL A 63 9.14 -20.13 -15.31
C VAL A 63 10.04 -19.16 -16.06
N ARG A 64 9.88 -19.08 -17.40
CA ARG A 64 10.65 -18.14 -18.23
C ARG A 64 10.44 -16.69 -17.81
N LYS A 65 9.19 -16.29 -17.56
CA LYS A 65 8.85 -14.94 -17.09
C LYS A 65 9.41 -14.66 -15.70
N ALA A 66 9.33 -15.61 -14.77
CA ALA A 66 9.87 -15.47 -13.42
C ALA A 66 11.40 -15.25 -13.45
N ARG A 67 12.15 -16.06 -14.22
CA ARG A 67 13.60 -15.89 -14.39
C ARG A 67 13.97 -14.59 -15.09
N ALA A 68 13.23 -14.22 -16.14
CA ALA A 68 13.45 -12.94 -16.81
C ALA A 68 13.22 -11.76 -15.86
N PHE A 69 12.15 -11.79 -15.07
CA PHE A 69 11.86 -10.76 -14.06
C PHE A 69 12.96 -10.68 -12.99
N TYR A 70 13.44 -11.81 -12.50
CA TYR A 70 14.57 -11.88 -11.58
C TYR A 70 15.83 -11.20 -12.14
N HIS A 71 16.21 -11.52 -13.39
CA HIS A 71 17.38 -10.89 -14.02
C HIS A 71 17.19 -9.39 -14.31
N LEU A 72 15.97 -8.95 -14.61
CA LEU A 72 15.68 -7.52 -14.74
C LEU A 72 15.84 -6.79 -13.40
N CYS A 73 15.42 -7.40 -12.30
CA CYS A 73 15.55 -6.83 -10.95
C CYS A 73 17.00 -6.65 -10.52
N LEU A 74 17.91 -7.55 -10.93
CA LEU A 74 19.34 -7.49 -10.58
C LEU A 74 20.17 -6.61 -11.50
N ASN A 75 19.63 -6.14 -12.62
CA ASN A 75 20.38 -5.34 -13.57
C ASN A 75 20.42 -3.86 -13.13
N GLU A 76 21.20 -3.58 -12.09
CA GLU A 76 21.38 -2.24 -11.52
C GLU A 76 21.78 -1.20 -12.56
N THR A 77 22.64 -1.57 -13.51
CA THR A 77 23.07 -0.64 -14.57
C THR A 77 21.91 -0.21 -15.45
N ALA A 78 21.05 -1.16 -15.87
CA ALA A 78 19.86 -0.81 -16.64
C ALA A 78 18.88 0.05 -15.84
N ILE A 79 18.69 -0.27 -14.56
CA ILE A 79 17.83 0.49 -13.64
C ILE A 79 18.34 1.93 -13.50
N LEU A 80 19.62 2.12 -13.14
CA LEU A 80 20.22 3.44 -12.95
C LEU A 80 20.24 4.29 -14.22
N ASN A 81 20.28 3.66 -15.40
CA ASN A 81 20.22 4.38 -16.67
C ASN A 81 18.80 4.79 -17.09
N THR A 82 17.75 4.15 -16.57
CA THR A 82 16.36 4.31 -17.06
C THR A 82 15.33 4.68 -15.99
N TRP A 83 15.72 4.73 -14.72
CA TRP A 83 14.80 4.94 -13.59
C TRP A 83 14.00 6.24 -13.74
N ARG A 84 14.65 7.34 -14.15
CA ARG A 84 14.01 8.66 -14.22
C ARG A 84 12.90 8.69 -15.26
N GLU A 85 13.19 8.21 -16.47
CA GLU A 85 12.20 8.13 -17.55
C GLU A 85 11.04 7.20 -17.16
N THR A 86 11.35 6.06 -16.54
CA THR A 86 10.33 5.10 -16.08
C THR A 86 9.42 5.73 -15.03
N PHE A 87 10.00 6.44 -14.06
CA PHE A 87 9.28 7.15 -13.01
C PHE A 87 8.38 8.26 -13.59
N ASP A 88 8.93 9.12 -14.45
CA ASP A 88 8.17 10.22 -15.05
C ASP A 88 6.99 9.72 -15.89
N ASN A 89 7.20 8.64 -16.66
CA ASN A 89 6.13 8.00 -17.42
C ASN A 89 5.05 7.41 -16.49
N ALA A 90 5.44 6.80 -15.37
CA ALA A 90 4.51 6.28 -14.38
C ALA A 90 3.68 7.41 -13.74
N VAL A 91 4.33 8.47 -13.26
CA VAL A 91 3.68 9.62 -12.61
C VAL A 91 2.73 10.35 -13.55
N LYS A 92 3.14 10.54 -14.81
CA LYS A 92 2.29 11.16 -15.84
C LYS A 92 1.02 10.36 -16.12
N ASN A 93 1.04 9.03 -15.97
CA ASN A 93 -0.13 8.18 -16.25
C ASN A 93 -1.30 8.42 -15.30
N PHE A 94 -1.08 8.97 -14.12
CA PHE A 94 -2.13 9.27 -13.15
C PHE A 94 -2.26 10.77 -12.83
N GLY A 95 -1.70 11.65 -13.66
CA GLY A 95 -2.00 13.10 -13.58
C GLY A 95 -0.85 13.99 -13.11
N GLY A 96 0.31 13.41 -12.79
CA GLY A 96 1.48 14.18 -12.36
C GLY A 96 1.67 14.22 -10.84
N TRP A 97 2.73 14.91 -10.41
CA TRP A 97 2.99 15.23 -9.01
C TRP A 97 3.25 16.73 -8.91
N PRO A 98 2.36 17.52 -8.25
CA PRO A 98 2.46 18.98 -8.21
C PRO A 98 3.83 19.55 -7.80
N SER A 99 4.52 18.90 -6.86
CA SER A 99 5.86 19.27 -6.40
C SER A 99 6.92 19.23 -7.52
N LEU A 100 6.72 18.37 -8.52
CA LEU A 100 7.64 18.15 -9.65
C LEU A 100 7.27 18.99 -10.89
N GLU A 101 6.10 19.62 -10.90
CA GLU A 101 5.65 20.43 -12.02
C GLU A 101 6.33 21.82 -12.01
N LYS A 102 6.66 22.33 -13.20
CA LYS A 102 7.34 23.64 -13.37
C LYS A 102 6.45 24.85 -13.11
N SER A 103 5.15 24.63 -13.03
CA SER A 103 4.13 25.66 -12.83
C SER A 103 3.00 25.07 -12.01
N ASP A 104 2.35 25.89 -11.18
CA ASP A 104 1.18 25.51 -10.35
C ASP A 104 -0.08 25.36 -11.22
N ASN A 105 0.00 24.56 -12.28
CA ASN A 105 -1.15 24.22 -13.09
C ASN A 105 -2.05 23.29 -12.29
N LYS A 106 -3.36 23.54 -12.35
CA LYS A 106 -4.33 22.62 -11.78
C LYS A 106 -4.15 21.22 -12.41
N PRO A 107 -4.35 20.14 -11.63
CA PRO A 107 -4.34 18.78 -12.16
C PRO A 107 -5.24 18.66 -13.38
N ARG A 108 -4.80 17.90 -14.39
CA ARG A 108 -5.55 17.73 -15.64
C ARG A 108 -6.77 16.80 -15.51
N ILE A 109 -6.80 16.02 -14.44
CA ILE A 109 -7.84 15.04 -14.13
C ILE A 109 -8.30 15.26 -12.68
N SER A 110 -9.51 14.82 -12.35
CA SER A 110 -10.03 14.95 -10.99
C SER A 110 -9.33 13.96 -10.04
N ILE A 111 -9.44 14.19 -8.72
CA ILE A 111 -8.88 13.31 -7.70
C ILE A 111 -9.43 11.88 -7.81
N GLU A 112 -10.71 11.72 -8.19
CA GLU A 112 -11.35 10.43 -8.38
C GLU A 112 -10.76 9.65 -9.55
N GLN A 113 -10.43 10.34 -10.65
CA GLN A 113 -9.79 9.71 -11.80
C GLN A 113 -8.34 9.36 -11.50
N MET A 114 -7.59 10.29 -10.91
CA MET A 114 -6.22 10.06 -10.47
C MET A 114 -6.16 8.84 -9.55
N TYR A 115 -6.98 8.85 -8.49
CA TYR A 115 -6.97 7.78 -7.50
C TYR A 115 -7.47 6.46 -8.06
N GLY A 116 -8.49 6.47 -8.93
CA GLY A 116 -8.95 5.27 -9.64
C GLY A 116 -7.87 4.65 -10.52
N ILE A 117 -7.06 5.46 -11.23
CA ILE A 117 -5.91 4.97 -12.00
C ILE A 117 -4.84 4.40 -11.07
N MET A 118 -4.56 5.07 -9.94
CA MET A 118 -3.58 4.62 -8.95
C MET A 118 -3.96 3.26 -8.35
N VAL A 119 -5.21 3.08 -7.95
CA VAL A 119 -5.75 1.80 -7.45
C VAL A 119 -5.65 0.71 -8.52
N ALA A 120 -6.12 0.98 -9.73
CA ALA A 120 -6.20 -0.03 -10.79
C ALA A 120 -4.83 -0.49 -11.32
N LYS A 121 -3.86 0.43 -11.45
CA LYS A 121 -2.56 0.12 -12.04
C LYS A 121 -1.47 -0.19 -11.01
N PHE A 122 -1.52 0.45 -9.85
CA PHE A 122 -0.43 0.43 -8.87
C PHE A 122 -0.84 -0.15 -7.51
N ARG A 123 -2.11 -0.56 -7.33
CA ARG A 123 -2.65 -1.06 -6.06
C ARG A 123 -2.40 -0.08 -4.90
N SER A 124 -2.58 1.21 -5.17
CA SER A 124 -2.37 2.28 -4.20
C SER A 124 -3.58 2.43 -3.27
N ASP A 125 -3.34 2.23 -1.97
CA ASP A 125 -4.34 2.38 -0.91
C ASP A 125 -4.08 3.65 -0.07
N SER A 126 -3.78 4.79 -0.72
CA SER A 126 -3.33 6.01 -0.03
C SER A 126 -4.42 6.91 0.58
N LEU A 127 -5.66 6.87 0.07
CA LEU A 127 -6.81 7.61 0.66
C LEU A 127 -7.75 6.66 1.40
N PHE A 128 -8.09 5.56 0.76
CA PHE A 128 -8.92 4.48 1.29
C PHE A 128 -8.65 3.21 0.48
N LYS A 129 -8.68 2.06 1.12
CA LYS A 129 -8.50 0.79 0.41
C LYS A 129 -9.73 0.51 -0.47
N ALA A 130 -9.50 0.12 -1.72
CA ALA A 130 -10.55 -0.32 -2.63
C ALA A 130 -10.13 -1.61 -3.34
N THR A 131 -10.92 -2.68 -3.19
CA THR A 131 -10.57 -3.99 -3.75
C THR A 131 -11.78 -4.82 -4.13
N VAL A 132 -11.54 -5.96 -4.77
CA VAL A 132 -12.54 -6.99 -5.07
C VAL A 132 -12.22 -8.22 -4.23
N GLN A 133 -13.19 -8.69 -3.46
CA GLN A 133 -13.06 -9.88 -2.63
C GLN A 133 -14.36 -10.70 -2.63
N PRO A 134 -14.35 -11.95 -2.16
CA PRO A 134 -15.58 -12.70 -1.89
C PRO A 134 -16.50 -11.93 -0.91
N ASP A 135 -17.81 -11.96 -1.13
CA ASP A 135 -18.79 -11.36 -0.21
C ASP A 135 -18.89 -12.22 1.06
N ASP A 136 -18.66 -11.63 2.24
CA ASP A 136 -18.70 -12.33 3.53
C ASP A 136 -20.05 -13.02 3.79
N LYS A 137 -21.15 -12.46 3.25
CA LYS A 137 -22.49 -13.03 3.37
C LYS A 137 -22.86 -13.95 2.21
N ASN A 138 -22.07 -13.98 1.14
CA ASN A 138 -22.26 -14.86 -0.01
C ASN A 138 -20.94 -15.16 -0.74
N SER A 139 -20.19 -16.16 -0.28
CA SER A 139 -18.87 -16.51 -0.82
C SER A 139 -18.87 -17.03 -2.27
N GLN A 140 -20.04 -17.25 -2.89
CA GLN A 140 -20.15 -17.59 -4.31
C GLN A 140 -20.03 -16.37 -5.24
N GLN A 141 -20.07 -15.15 -4.67
CA GLN A 141 -20.01 -13.90 -5.42
C GLN A 141 -18.86 -13.04 -4.90
N ASN A 142 -18.29 -12.25 -5.80
CA ASN A 142 -17.35 -11.19 -5.43
C ASN A 142 -18.11 -9.88 -5.28
N VAL A 143 -17.63 -9.02 -4.38
CA VAL A 143 -18.16 -7.68 -4.15
C VAL A 143 -17.01 -6.68 -4.11
N LEU A 144 -17.32 -5.42 -4.41
CA LEU A 144 -16.40 -4.31 -4.18
C LEU A 144 -16.34 -4.03 -2.68
N LEU A 145 -15.15 -3.99 -2.12
CA LEU A 145 -14.90 -3.61 -0.73
C LEU A 145 -14.18 -2.26 -0.67
N ILE A 146 -14.67 -1.37 0.20
CA ILE A 146 -13.97 -0.17 0.63
C ILE A 146 -13.64 -0.27 2.12
N ASP A 147 -12.45 0.19 2.49
CA ASP A 147 -12.00 0.26 3.88
C ASP A 147 -11.04 1.44 4.11
N GLN A 148 -10.69 1.68 5.37
CA GLN A 148 -9.62 2.63 5.72
C GLN A 148 -8.28 2.20 5.08
N PRO A 149 -7.40 3.16 4.77
CA PRO A 149 -6.11 2.86 4.14
C PRO A 149 -5.14 2.20 5.11
N ALA A 150 -4.11 1.57 4.57
CA ALA A 150 -2.90 1.33 5.34
C ALA A 150 -2.16 2.66 5.54
N LEU A 151 -1.65 2.89 6.75
CA LEU A 151 -0.90 4.11 7.04
C LEU A 151 0.59 3.91 6.76
N ASN A 152 1.25 4.94 6.21
CA ASN A 152 2.66 4.87 5.84
C ASN A 152 3.57 4.73 7.08
N LEU A 153 3.24 5.42 8.17
CA LEU A 153 3.97 5.35 9.43
C LEU A 153 3.40 4.25 10.36
N PHE A 154 3.35 3.01 9.88
CA PHE A 154 2.91 1.80 10.61
C PHE A 154 1.47 1.82 11.16
N ALA A 155 1.19 2.67 12.15
CA ALA A 155 -0.09 2.75 12.84
C ALA A 155 -0.43 4.20 13.22
N ARG A 156 -1.69 4.43 13.54
CA ARG A 156 -2.22 5.74 13.94
C ARG A 156 -1.40 6.40 15.05
N ASP A 157 -0.97 5.62 16.02
CA ASP A 157 -0.24 6.10 17.20
C ASP A 157 1.11 6.76 16.86
N PHE A 158 1.73 6.35 15.75
CA PHE A 158 2.98 6.98 15.28
C PHE A 158 2.77 8.41 14.77
N TYR A 159 1.56 8.79 14.38
CA TYR A 159 1.25 10.16 13.97
C TYR A 159 0.93 11.09 15.15
N ILE A 160 0.47 10.53 16.29
CA ILE A 160 -0.17 11.31 17.36
C ILE A 160 0.66 11.33 18.65
N LEU A 161 1.27 10.20 19.03
CA LEU A 161 1.92 10.06 20.33
C LEU A 161 3.25 10.84 20.39
N SER A 162 3.56 11.43 21.54
CA SER A 162 4.83 12.16 21.73
C SER A 162 6.05 11.25 21.61
N GLU A 163 5.90 9.99 21.99
CA GLU A 163 6.93 8.96 22.08
C GLU A 163 7.48 8.58 20.70
N THR A 164 6.69 8.78 19.64
CA THR A 164 7.03 8.43 18.25
C THR A 164 7.56 9.62 17.46
N GLN A 165 8.11 10.64 18.16
CA GLN A 165 8.62 11.86 17.54
C GLN A 165 9.84 11.60 16.64
N GLU A 166 10.70 10.65 17.01
CA GLU A 166 11.89 10.31 16.21
C GLU A 166 11.50 9.67 14.88
N GLU A 167 10.54 8.74 14.88
CA GLU A 167 10.01 8.10 13.68
C GLU A 167 9.31 9.09 12.75
N ARG A 168 8.52 10.02 13.31
CA ARG A 168 7.94 11.12 12.52
C ARG A 168 9.02 11.99 11.89
N LEU A 169 10.09 12.29 12.62
CA LEU A 169 11.19 13.10 12.09
C LEU A 169 11.97 12.35 10.99
N ALA A 170 12.18 11.04 11.16
CA ALA A 170 12.78 10.20 10.14
C ALA A 170 11.90 10.14 8.87
N TYR A 171 10.59 9.99 9.03
CA TYR A 171 9.64 9.99 7.92
C TYR A 171 9.60 11.35 7.19
N LYS A 172 9.60 12.47 7.94
CA LYS A 172 9.77 13.80 7.37
C LYS A 172 11.05 13.92 6.55
N THR A 173 12.15 13.36 7.05
CA THR A 173 13.45 13.39 6.38
C THR A 173 13.41 12.59 5.09
N LEU A 174 12.78 11.40 5.11
CA LEU A 174 12.58 10.56 3.92
C LEU A 174 11.80 11.29 2.82
N ILE A 175 10.66 11.92 3.15
CA ILE A 175 9.85 12.67 2.19
C ILE A 175 10.70 13.77 1.53
N ARG A 176 11.44 14.55 2.34
CA ARG A 176 12.32 15.61 1.86
C ARG A 176 13.39 15.06 0.91
N ASP A 177 14.08 13.99 1.30
CA ASP A 177 15.20 13.44 0.55
C ASP A 177 14.74 12.82 -0.78
N VAL A 178 13.54 12.21 -0.81
CA VAL A 178 12.91 11.76 -2.06
C VAL A 178 12.56 12.94 -2.97
N LEU A 179 11.96 14.02 -2.45
CA LEU A 179 11.66 15.20 -3.25
C LEU A 179 12.92 15.85 -3.83
N LEU A 180 14.01 15.89 -3.04
CA LEU A 180 15.32 16.37 -3.49
C LEU A 180 15.89 15.48 -4.61
N LEU A 181 15.85 14.17 -4.43
CA LEU A 181 16.29 13.19 -5.45
C LEU A 181 15.50 13.33 -6.76
N LEU A 182 14.22 13.68 -6.65
CA LEU A 182 13.32 13.90 -7.79
C LEU A 182 13.42 15.30 -8.39
N GLU A 183 14.34 16.14 -7.89
CA GLU A 183 14.57 17.51 -8.36
C GLU A 183 13.33 18.40 -8.26
N ALA A 184 12.55 18.27 -7.18
CA ALA A 184 11.38 19.14 -6.96
C ALA A 184 11.80 20.61 -6.78
N ARG A 185 10.84 21.55 -6.78
CA ARG A 185 11.17 22.98 -6.58
C ARG A 185 11.62 23.26 -5.14
N VAL A 186 12.56 24.19 -4.97
CA VAL A 186 13.11 24.53 -3.63
C VAL A 186 12.05 25.05 -2.68
N GLU A 187 11.12 25.83 -3.22
CA GLU A 187 9.98 26.41 -2.51
C GLU A 187 8.92 25.36 -2.14
N ALA A 188 8.90 24.22 -2.83
CA ALA A 188 7.97 23.12 -2.57
C ALA A 188 8.45 22.24 -1.42
N TYR A 189 9.76 22.07 -1.22
CA TYR A 189 10.31 21.15 -0.21
C TYR A 189 9.80 21.41 1.19
N ASN A 190 9.80 22.69 1.61
CA ASN A 190 9.43 23.09 2.96
C ASN A 190 7.92 23.34 3.16
N ARG A 191 7.13 23.34 2.10
CA ARG A 191 5.68 23.49 2.21
C ARG A 191 5.01 22.14 2.10
N ASP A 192 5.34 21.42 1.03
CA ASP A 192 4.68 20.16 0.69
C ASP A 192 4.96 19.09 1.74
N PHE A 193 6.12 19.10 2.41
CA PHE A 193 6.42 18.12 3.48
C PHE A 193 5.50 18.28 4.71
N ASP A 194 5.26 19.51 5.16
CA ASP A 194 4.42 19.77 6.33
C ASP A 194 2.94 19.57 5.96
N GLU A 195 2.54 19.94 4.74
CA GLU A 195 1.19 19.68 4.23
C GLU A 195 0.89 18.17 4.08
N ILE A 196 1.84 17.39 3.54
CA ILE A 196 1.70 15.92 3.42
C ILE A 196 1.57 15.30 4.81
N LEU A 197 2.47 15.62 5.75
CA LEU A 197 2.39 15.02 7.09
C LEU A 197 1.12 15.46 7.82
N GLN A 198 0.70 16.72 7.68
CA GLN A 198 -0.53 17.20 8.28
C GLN A 198 -1.75 16.45 7.72
N PHE A 199 -1.81 16.28 6.39
CA PHE A 199 -2.87 15.50 5.75
C PHE A 199 -2.87 14.04 6.23
N GLU A 200 -1.72 13.37 6.24
CA GLU A 200 -1.62 11.99 6.74
C GLU A 200 -1.98 11.88 8.22
N THR A 201 -1.65 12.88 9.04
CA THR A 201 -2.02 12.93 10.46
C THR A 201 -3.53 13.09 10.64
N ASP A 202 -4.17 13.97 9.86
CA ASP A 202 -5.61 14.13 9.86
C ASP A 202 -6.32 12.85 9.38
N LEU A 203 -5.77 12.20 8.36
CA LEU A 203 -6.26 10.92 7.84
C LEU A 203 -6.14 9.81 8.89
N ALA A 204 -4.98 9.69 9.55
CA ALA A 204 -4.75 8.75 10.64
C ALA A 204 -5.68 9.01 11.83
N ASN A 205 -6.02 10.28 12.13
CA ASN A 205 -6.94 10.62 13.21
C ASN A 205 -8.37 10.14 12.99
N ILE A 206 -8.79 9.95 11.74
CA ILE A 206 -10.13 9.50 11.40
C ILE A 206 -10.23 7.99 11.23
N THR A 207 -9.11 7.25 11.20
CA THR A 207 -9.10 5.78 11.17
C THR A 207 -9.57 5.19 12.50
N LEU A 208 -10.07 3.95 12.43
CA LEU A 208 -10.36 3.14 13.61
C LEU A 208 -9.11 2.32 13.98
N SER A 209 -8.89 2.13 15.28
CA SER A 209 -7.83 1.25 15.77
C SER A 209 -8.18 -0.22 15.52
N GLU A 210 -7.16 -1.07 15.41
CA GLU A 210 -7.33 -2.49 15.05
C GLU A 210 -8.20 -3.26 16.06
N ASP A 211 -8.14 -2.91 17.34
CA ASP A 211 -8.95 -3.52 18.40
C ASP A 211 -10.47 -3.32 18.21
N LEU A 212 -10.87 -2.21 17.58
CA LEU A 212 -12.26 -1.91 17.24
C LEU A 212 -12.72 -2.57 15.93
N ARG A 213 -11.83 -3.29 15.23
CA ARG A 213 -12.05 -3.82 13.88
C ARG A 213 -12.04 -5.36 13.83
N HIS A 214 -12.07 -6.02 14.98
CA HIS A 214 -12.03 -7.48 15.07
C HIS A 214 -13.36 -8.17 14.67
N ASP A 215 -14.51 -7.50 14.81
CA ASP A 215 -15.81 -8.07 14.44
C ASP A 215 -16.21 -7.67 13.01
N ILE A 216 -15.92 -8.56 12.05
CA ILE A 216 -16.24 -8.36 10.64
C ILE A 216 -17.76 -8.21 10.41
N ALA A 217 -18.59 -8.84 11.24
CA ALA A 217 -20.05 -8.74 11.07
C ALA A 217 -20.56 -7.34 11.40
N GLU A 218 -19.95 -6.65 12.36
CA GLU A 218 -20.24 -5.24 12.68
C GLU A 218 -19.69 -4.28 11.61
N LEU A 219 -18.57 -4.62 10.99
CA LEU A 219 -17.99 -3.83 9.90
C LEU A 219 -18.79 -3.95 8.59
N TYR A 220 -19.54 -5.03 8.38
CA TYR A 220 -20.23 -5.27 7.11
C TYR A 220 -21.38 -4.27 6.87
N ASN A 221 -21.13 -3.25 6.03
CA ASN A 221 -22.14 -2.30 5.58
C ASN A 221 -22.29 -2.36 4.06
N LYS A 222 -23.39 -2.95 3.58
CA LYS A 222 -23.66 -3.10 2.14
C LYS A 222 -24.62 -2.01 1.66
N MET A 223 -24.24 -1.31 0.59
CA MET A 223 -25.06 -0.27 -0.05
C MET A 223 -24.78 -0.21 -1.56
N THR A 224 -25.56 0.55 -2.30
CA THR A 224 -25.27 0.82 -3.72
C THR A 224 -24.38 2.05 -3.91
N ILE A 225 -23.70 2.16 -5.05
CA ILE A 225 -22.93 3.38 -5.39
C ILE A 225 -23.82 4.64 -5.35
N GLU A 226 -25.09 4.53 -5.75
CA GLU A 226 -26.04 5.65 -5.66
C GLU A 226 -26.32 6.07 -4.22
N GLN A 227 -26.52 5.10 -3.31
CA GLN A 227 -26.69 5.38 -1.88
C GLN A 227 -25.42 6.01 -1.30
N MET A 228 -24.25 5.45 -1.63
CA MET A 228 -22.95 5.97 -1.22
C MET A 228 -22.75 7.42 -1.67
N SER A 229 -23.10 7.73 -2.92
CA SER A 229 -22.96 9.08 -3.47
C SER A 229 -23.91 10.10 -2.85
N LYS A 230 -25.03 9.65 -2.27
CA LYS A 230 -25.95 10.51 -1.51
C LYS A 230 -25.47 10.75 -0.09
N GLU A 231 -24.86 9.74 0.54
CA GLU A 231 -24.37 9.83 1.92
C GLU A 231 -23.01 10.55 2.01
N PHE A 232 -22.16 10.37 1.00
CA PHE A 232 -20.79 10.92 0.93
C PHE A 232 -20.60 11.70 -0.39
N PRO A 233 -21.14 12.93 -0.49
CA PRO A 233 -21.22 13.67 -1.75
C PRO A 233 -19.93 14.40 -2.17
N ASN A 234 -18.91 14.49 -1.31
CA ASN A 234 -17.69 15.26 -1.59
C ASN A 234 -16.67 14.49 -2.44
N PHE A 235 -16.99 13.28 -2.87
CA PHE A 235 -16.17 12.46 -3.76
C PHE A 235 -17.06 11.76 -4.80
N ASN A 236 -16.71 11.84 -6.09
CA ASN A 236 -17.48 11.19 -7.14
C ASN A 236 -17.20 9.67 -7.22
N TRP A 237 -17.86 8.89 -6.37
CA TRP A 237 -17.70 7.44 -6.27
C TRP A 237 -17.96 6.70 -7.58
N LEU A 238 -18.98 7.11 -8.36
CA LEU A 238 -19.27 6.47 -9.64
C LEU A 238 -18.13 6.69 -10.65
N LEU A 239 -17.56 7.91 -10.70
CA LEU A 239 -16.41 8.20 -11.56
C LEU A 239 -15.18 7.40 -11.13
N PHE A 240 -14.90 7.33 -9.82
CA PHE A 240 -13.80 6.55 -9.26
C PHE A 240 -13.90 5.07 -9.66
N PHE A 241 -15.02 4.41 -9.36
CA PHE A 241 -15.21 3.00 -9.69
C PHE A 241 -15.25 2.74 -11.19
N SER A 242 -15.86 3.62 -11.97
CA SER A 242 -15.83 3.51 -13.44
C SER A 242 -14.39 3.60 -13.98
N THR A 243 -13.55 4.44 -13.37
CA THR A 243 -12.14 4.59 -13.75
C THR A 243 -11.33 3.34 -13.43
N ILE A 244 -11.58 2.67 -12.31
CA ILE A 244 -10.90 1.42 -11.95
C ILE A 244 -11.18 0.33 -13.00
N PHE A 245 -12.43 0.20 -13.41
CA PHE A 245 -12.88 -0.90 -14.28
C PHE A 245 -12.86 -0.57 -15.77
N GLN A 246 -12.43 0.63 -16.17
CA GLN A 246 -12.46 1.09 -17.57
C GLN A 246 -11.71 0.17 -18.56
N ASN A 247 -10.71 -0.58 -18.08
CA ASN A 247 -9.90 -1.51 -18.89
C ASN A 247 -10.05 -2.97 -18.44
N VAL A 248 -11.07 -3.28 -17.63
CA VAL A 248 -11.35 -4.64 -17.16
C VAL A 248 -12.44 -5.22 -18.05
N ALA A 249 -12.11 -6.25 -18.81
CA ALA A 249 -13.05 -6.98 -19.65
C ALA A 249 -13.51 -8.27 -18.96
N SER A 250 -14.77 -8.64 -19.19
CA SER A 250 -15.31 -9.95 -18.82
C SER A 250 -14.74 -11.05 -19.73
N SER A 251 -15.09 -12.30 -19.44
CA SER A 251 -14.75 -13.46 -20.29
C SER A 251 -15.22 -13.33 -21.73
N ASP A 252 -16.23 -12.49 -21.97
CA ASP A 252 -16.87 -12.29 -23.27
C ASP A 252 -16.39 -10.98 -23.93
N ASP A 253 -15.23 -10.46 -23.51
CA ASP A 253 -14.60 -9.22 -23.97
C ASP A 253 -15.46 -7.95 -23.76
N GLN A 254 -16.46 -7.99 -22.88
CA GLN A 254 -17.26 -6.83 -22.53
C GLN A 254 -16.61 -6.07 -21.37
N ILE A 255 -16.37 -4.78 -21.56
CA ILE A 255 -15.87 -3.90 -20.48
C ILE A 255 -16.88 -3.90 -19.33
N VAL A 256 -16.39 -4.15 -18.12
CA VAL A 256 -17.17 -4.10 -16.89
C VAL A 256 -17.64 -2.66 -16.67
N LYS A 257 -18.96 -2.45 -16.70
CA LYS A 257 -19.57 -1.13 -16.50
C LYS A 257 -20.09 -0.98 -15.09
N MET A 258 -19.66 0.07 -14.42
CA MET A 258 -20.17 0.48 -13.12
C MET A 258 -21.39 1.40 -13.29
N ASN A 259 -22.37 1.24 -12.41
CA ASN A 259 -23.57 2.07 -12.40
C ASN A 259 -24.04 2.31 -10.95
N GLY A 260 -25.04 3.17 -10.77
CA GLY A 260 -25.54 3.53 -9.44
C GLY A 260 -26.13 2.35 -8.64
N THR A 261 -26.56 1.28 -9.30
CA THR A 261 -27.12 0.08 -8.65
C THR A 261 -26.05 -0.95 -8.26
N THR A 262 -24.79 -0.76 -8.68
CA THR A 262 -23.68 -1.63 -8.27
C THR A 262 -23.57 -1.64 -6.75
N GLU A 263 -23.57 -2.84 -6.17
CA GLU A 263 -23.44 -3.04 -4.73
C GLU A 263 -21.97 -2.99 -4.30
N ILE A 264 -21.74 -2.37 -3.14
CA ILE A 264 -20.45 -2.24 -2.48
C ILE A 264 -20.59 -2.58 -1.00
N VAL A 265 -19.53 -3.11 -0.40
CA VAL A 265 -19.40 -3.32 1.05
C VAL A 265 -18.39 -2.32 1.58
N ILE A 266 -18.71 -1.68 2.70
CA ILE A 266 -17.85 -0.72 3.38
C ILE A 266 -17.57 -1.23 4.78
N TYR A 267 -16.32 -1.60 5.08
CA TYR A 267 -15.91 -1.94 6.44
C TYR A 267 -15.71 -0.68 7.29
N GLY A 268 -15.00 0.30 6.75
CA GLY A 268 -14.71 1.57 7.43
C GLY A 268 -15.82 2.62 7.31
N LEU A 269 -17.10 2.31 7.55
CA LEU A 269 -18.20 3.27 7.29
C LEU A 269 -18.00 4.61 8.02
N GLN A 270 -17.62 4.56 9.31
CA GLN A 270 -17.33 5.77 10.10
C GLN A 270 -16.10 6.53 9.59
N PHE A 271 -15.09 5.81 9.11
CA PHE A 271 -13.92 6.41 8.48
C PHE A 271 -14.31 7.13 7.18
N ILE A 272 -15.06 6.48 6.30
CA ILE A 272 -15.51 7.07 5.02
C ILE A 272 -16.36 8.32 5.26
N LYS A 273 -17.24 8.30 6.26
CA LYS A 273 -18.01 9.48 6.65
C LYS A 273 -17.12 10.66 7.06
N LYS A 274 -16.12 10.42 7.89
CA LYS A 274 -15.17 11.45 8.31
C LYS A 274 -14.24 11.88 7.17
N LEU A 275 -13.91 10.97 6.26
CA LEU A 275 -13.11 11.27 5.08
C LEU A 275 -13.86 12.22 4.14
N ASP A 276 -15.16 12.00 3.94
CA ASP A 276 -16.01 12.90 3.15
C ASP A 276 -16.01 14.33 3.71
N GLU A 277 -15.97 14.50 5.03
CA GLU A 277 -15.83 15.80 5.70
C GLU A 277 -14.40 16.37 5.63
N LEU A 278 -13.38 15.52 5.47
CA LEU A 278 -11.97 15.88 5.45
C LEU A 278 -11.53 16.39 4.07
N LEU A 279 -11.94 15.71 2.99
CA LEU A 279 -11.49 15.99 1.62
C LEU A 279 -11.66 17.46 1.19
N PRO A 280 -12.80 18.15 1.44
CA PRO A 280 -12.98 19.54 1.04
C PRO A 280 -12.02 20.53 1.71
N LYS A 281 -11.36 20.15 2.81
CA LYS A 281 -10.36 21.01 3.47
C LYS A 281 -9.07 21.13 2.67
N TYR A 282 -8.79 20.13 1.82
CA TYR A 282 -7.56 19.97 1.05
C TYR A 282 -7.76 20.16 -0.47
N ASP A 283 -9.00 20.11 -0.98
CA ASP A 283 -9.34 20.27 -2.40
C ASP A 283 -9.44 21.76 -2.86
N LYS A 284 -8.41 22.57 -2.59
CA LYS A 284 -8.37 24.00 -2.96
C LYS A 284 -7.68 24.29 -4.30
#